data_AF-A0A920W1Y3-F1
#
_entry.id   AF-A0A920W1Y3-F1
#
_cell.length_a   1.000
_cell.length_b   1.000
_cell.length_c   1.000
_cell.angle_alpha   90.00
_cell.angle_beta   90.00
_cell.angle_gamma   90.00
#
_symmetry.space_group_name_H-M   'P 1'
#
loop_
_entity.id
_entity.type
_entity.pdbx_description
1 polymer ?
#
loop_
_entity_poly.entity_id
_entity_poly.type
_entity_poly.pdbx_seq_one_letter_code
_entity_poly.pdbx_strand_id
1 'polypeptide(L)'
;MLIVKHCPEIHDEVASSGKIVVAVDGSGQSFGGLMTGIEMAKKLNRPLEVISTFDPYFHYAMFNSLTGVLSREASKVFKFEQQEKLHEDIIDKGLAKIYQAHLEISRKVCEEEEME
;
A
#
# COMPACT_ATOMS: atom_id res chain seq x y z
N MET A 1 4.06 -3.73 8.35
CA MET A 1 3.12 -3.84 7.22
C MET A 1 1.86 -3.06 7.54
N LEU A 2 1.64 -1.93 6.85
CA LEU A 2 0.38 -1.20 6.93
C LEU A 2 -0.46 -1.61 5.71
N ILE A 3 -1.67 -2.12 5.97
CA ILE A 3 -2.63 -2.43 4.92
C ILE A 3 -3.55 -1.22 4.78
N VAL A 4 -3.53 -0.57 3.62
CA VAL A 4 -4.55 0.42 3.28
C VAL A 4 -5.65 -0.35 2.56
N LYS A 5 -6.87 -0.29 3.10
CA LYS A 5 -8.07 -0.88 2.50
C LYS A 5 -9.02 0.24 2.11
N HIS A 6 -9.58 0.16 0.90
CA HIS A 6 -10.74 0.95 0.52
C HIS A 6 -11.89 0.00 0.23
N CYS A 7 -12.85 -0.10 1.15
CA CYS A 7 -14.13 -0.76 0.96
C CYS A 7 -15.23 0.20 1.44
N PRO A 8 -15.85 0.98 0.54
CA PRO A 8 -17.11 1.62 0.85
C PRO A 8 -18.18 0.52 0.82
N GLU A 9 -18.62 0.12 2.01
CA GLU A 9 -19.77 -0.76 2.22
C GLU A 9 -19.53 -2.25 1.94
N ILE A 10 -20.42 -3.09 2.43
CA ILE A 10 -20.33 -4.55 2.50
C ILE A 10 -19.28 -5.10 3.50
N HIS A 11 -19.73 -5.46 4.69
CA HIS A 11 -20.27 -6.81 4.94
C HIS A 11 -20.77 -6.93 6.39
N ASP A 12 -22.08 -7.11 6.55
CA ASP A 12 -22.61 -8.03 7.55
C ASP A 12 -21.86 -9.36 7.48
N GLU A 13 -21.72 -10.05 8.61
CA GLU A 13 -20.93 -11.27 8.86
C GLU A 13 -21.04 -12.40 7.79
N VAL A 14 -20.43 -12.22 6.62
CA VAL A 14 -20.22 -13.28 5.63
C VAL A 14 -18.76 -13.73 5.71
N ALA A 15 -18.55 -15.03 5.91
CA ALA A 15 -17.22 -15.63 5.98
C ALA A 15 -16.35 -15.19 4.80
N SER A 16 -15.07 -14.88 5.05
CA SER A 16 -14.13 -14.35 4.03
C SER A 16 -13.87 -15.29 2.85
N SER A 17 -14.47 -16.49 2.83
CA SER A 17 -14.27 -17.53 1.83
C SER A 17 -14.91 -17.23 0.47
N GLY A 18 -15.65 -16.13 0.33
CA GLY A 18 -16.37 -15.79 -0.90
C GLY A 18 -15.79 -14.63 -1.71
N LYS A 19 -14.80 -13.90 -1.21
CA LYS A 19 -14.29 -12.68 -1.85
C LYS A 19 -13.14 -12.98 -2.79
N ILE A 20 -13.05 -12.23 -3.88
CA ILE A 20 -11.87 -12.15 -4.73
C ILE A 20 -11.03 -10.99 -4.23
N VAL A 21 -9.78 -11.25 -3.86
CA VAL A 21 -8.87 -10.21 -3.37
C VAL A 21 -7.80 -9.94 -4.42
N VAL A 22 -7.62 -8.67 -4.79
CA VAL A 22 -6.55 -8.24 -5.70
C VAL A 22 -5.62 -7.28 -4.95
N ALA A 23 -4.32 -7.56 -5.01
CA ALA A 23 -3.30 -6.65 -4.50
C ALA A 23 -2.80 -5.72 -5.62
N VAL A 24 -2.72 -4.43 -5.34
CA VAL A 24 -2.19 -3.40 -6.25
C VAL A 24 -0.97 -2.72 -5.65
N ASP A 25 0.04 -2.50 -6.47
CA ASP A 25 1.30 -1.83 -6.11
C ASP A 25 1.60 -0.60 -6.99
N GLY A 26 0.64 -0.23 -7.85
CA GLY A 26 0.75 0.90 -8.78
C GLY A 26 1.44 0.56 -10.10
N SER A 27 1.97 -0.65 -10.26
CA SER A 27 2.49 -1.12 -11.54
C SER A 27 1.37 -1.41 -12.53
N GLY A 28 1.66 -1.27 -13.83
CA GLY A 28 0.70 -1.63 -14.90
C GLY A 28 0.29 -3.11 -14.86
N GLN A 29 1.18 -3.99 -14.40
CA GLN A 29 0.91 -5.42 -14.22
C GLN A 29 -0.11 -5.65 -13.11
N SER A 30 0.01 -4.94 -11.99
CA SER A 30 -0.97 -5.04 -10.89
C SER A 30 -2.36 -4.57 -11.32
N PHE A 31 -2.44 -3.51 -12.14
CA PHE A 31 -3.70 -3.06 -12.73
C PHE A 31 -4.25 -4.03 -13.79
N GLY A 32 -3.39 -4.70 -14.56
CA GLY A 32 -3.83 -5.82 -15.41
C GLY A 32 -4.43 -6.98 -14.58
N GLY A 33 -3.86 -7.23 -13.40
CA GLY A 33 -4.42 -8.15 -12.41
C GLY A 33 -5.79 -7.69 -11.88
N LEU A 34 -5.96 -6.38 -11.64
CA LEU A 34 -7.25 -5.78 -11.27
C LEU A 34 -8.32 -6.03 -12.34
N MET A 35 -8.01 -5.79 -13.62
CA MET A 35 -8.95 -6.08 -14.72
C MET A 35 -9.38 -7.55 -14.73
N THR A 36 -8.43 -8.46 -14.49
CA THR A 36 -8.73 -9.90 -14.39
C THR A 36 -9.62 -10.20 -13.18
N GLY A 37 -9.35 -9.59 -12.03
CA GLY A 37 -10.15 -9.74 -10.82
C GLY A 37 -11.58 -9.23 -11.00
N ILE A 38 -11.75 -8.09 -11.67
CA ILE A 38 -13.04 -7.53 -12.08
C ILE A 38 -13.83 -8.54 -12.94
N GLU A 39 -13.20 -9.08 -13.98
CA GLU A 39 -13.84 -10.06 -14.86
C GLU A 39 -14.27 -11.33 -14.09
N MET A 40 -13.42 -11.82 -13.20
CA MET A 40 -13.73 -12.98 -12.35
C MET A 40 -14.88 -12.67 -11.38
N ALA A 41 -14.88 -11.49 -10.76
CA ALA A 41 -15.92 -11.06 -9.82
C ALA A 41 -17.29 -11.02 -10.50
N LYS A 42 -17.36 -10.43 -11.69
CA LYS A 42 -18.57 -10.39 -12.54
C LYS A 42 -19.03 -11.80 -12.92
N LYS A 43 -18.14 -12.65 -13.43
CA LYS A 43 -18.50 -14.02 -13.89
C LYS A 43 -18.91 -14.96 -12.77
N LEU A 44 -18.28 -14.83 -11.60
CA LEU A 44 -18.53 -15.70 -10.45
C LEU A 44 -19.60 -15.13 -9.50
N ASN A 45 -20.08 -13.93 -9.77
CA ASN A 45 -20.98 -13.16 -8.91
C ASN A 45 -20.46 -13.10 -7.46
N ARG A 46 -19.21 -12.66 -7.31
CA ARG A 46 -18.50 -12.58 -6.02
C ARG A 46 -18.02 -11.15 -5.76
N PRO A 47 -17.97 -10.70 -4.49
CA PRO A 47 -17.40 -9.40 -4.15
C PRO A 47 -15.90 -9.35 -4.49
N LEU A 48 -15.45 -8.19 -4.97
CA LEU A 48 -14.04 -7.86 -5.20
C LEU A 48 -13.53 -6.97 -4.06
N GLU A 49 -12.35 -7.27 -3.53
CA GLU A 49 -11.67 -6.45 -2.53
C GLU A 49 -10.27 -6.10 -3.04
N VAL A 50 -10.00 -4.80 -3.19
CA VAL A 50 -8.69 -4.32 -3.64
C VAL A 50 -7.88 -3.84 -2.45
N ILE A 51 -6.65 -4.35 -2.34
CA ILE A 51 -5.74 -4.02 -1.24
C ILE A 51 -4.42 -3.48 -1.77
N SER A 52 -3.79 -2.60 -1.00
CA SER A 52 -2.44 -2.12 -1.28
C SER A 52 -1.65 -2.10 0.03
N THR A 53 -0.44 -2.65 0.00
CA THR A 53 0.36 -2.88 1.21
C THR A 53 1.78 -2.41 1.05
N PHE A 54 2.26 -1.60 1.98
CA PHE A 54 3.66 -1.23 2.05
C PHE A 54 4.30 -1.71 3.36
N ASP A 55 5.62 -1.92 3.30
CA ASP A 55 6.40 -2.22 4.49
C ASP A 55 7.09 -0.95 5.00
N PRO A 56 6.59 -0.35 6.10
CA PRO A 56 7.31 0.73 6.75
C PRO A 56 8.65 0.22 7.29
N TYR A 57 8.80 -1.01 7.78
CA TYR A 57 10.01 -1.43 8.50
C TYR A 57 11.28 -1.52 7.62
N PHE A 58 11.13 -1.81 6.33
CA PHE A 58 12.26 -1.94 5.42
C PHE A 58 13.11 -0.66 5.35
N HIS A 59 12.50 0.53 5.34
CA HIS A 59 13.27 1.77 5.25
C HIS A 59 14.02 2.10 6.55
N TYR A 60 13.50 1.69 7.72
CA TYR A 60 14.21 1.82 9.02
C TYR A 60 15.48 0.96 9.02
N ALA A 61 15.40 -0.28 8.52
CA ALA A 61 16.56 -1.17 8.44
C ALA A 61 17.66 -0.56 7.54
N MET A 62 17.26 0.03 6.41
CA MET A 62 18.18 0.72 5.52
C MET A 62 18.79 1.96 6.16
N PHE A 63 18.01 2.81 6.84
CA PHE A 63 18.54 3.99 7.53
C PHE A 63 19.55 3.60 8.61
N ASN A 64 19.23 2.59 9.42
CA ASN A 64 20.12 2.10 10.48
C ASN A 64 21.44 1.51 9.95
N SER A 65 21.42 0.90 8.76
CA SER A 65 22.66 0.40 8.11
C SER A 65 23.69 1.51 7.81
N LEU A 66 23.24 2.76 7.64
CA LEU A 66 24.10 3.92 7.37
C LEU A 66 24.82 4.45 8.62
N THR A 67 24.30 4.18 9.82
CA THR A 67 24.92 4.63 11.07
C THR A 67 26.30 4.00 11.30
N GLY A 68 26.53 2.80 10.76
CA GLY A 68 27.79 2.07 10.89
C GLY A 68 28.92 2.51 9.96
N VAL A 69 28.64 3.36 8.95
CA VAL A 69 29.61 3.76 7.90
C VAL A 69 30.11 5.19 8.01
N LEU A 70 29.61 5.97 8.98
CA LEU A 70 29.98 7.39 9.13
C LEU A 70 31.16 7.59 10.09
N SER A 71 31.97 8.61 9.80
CA SER A 71 33.07 9.02 10.69
C SER A 71 32.51 9.63 11.98
N ARG A 72 33.31 9.59 13.06
CA ARG A 72 32.93 10.17 14.35
C ARG A 72 32.65 11.68 14.27
N GLU A 73 33.35 12.41 13.41
CA GLU A 73 33.07 13.83 13.20
C GLU A 73 31.72 14.03 12.49
N ALA A 74 31.42 13.23 11.47
CA ALA A 74 30.17 13.29 10.74
C ALA A 74 28.98 12.93 11.66
N SER A 75 29.10 11.89 12.48
CA SER A 75 28.03 11.48 13.41
C SER A 75 27.71 12.50 14.50
N LYS A 76 28.64 13.39 14.86
CA LYS A 76 28.39 14.46 15.85
C LYS A 76 27.65 15.66 15.27
N VAL A 77 27.88 15.96 14.00
CA VAL A 77 27.22 17.07 13.29
C VAL A 77 25.85 16.65 12.78
N PHE A 78 25.75 15.40 12.34
CA PHE A 78 24.52 14.79 11.85
C PHE A 78 23.65 14.41 13.05
N LYS A 79 22.63 15.22 13.36
CA LYS A 79 21.69 14.99 14.46
C LYS A 79 20.79 13.78 14.16
N PHE A 80 21.34 12.58 14.28
CA PHE A 80 20.75 11.33 13.83
C PHE A 80 19.32 11.12 14.30
N GLU A 81 19.06 11.20 15.60
CA GLU A 81 17.71 11.01 16.15
C GLU A 81 16.68 12.00 15.59
N GLN A 82 17.10 13.25 15.30
CA GLN A 82 16.19 14.26 14.72
C GLN A 82 15.95 14.02 13.23
N GLN A 83 16.98 13.62 12.49
CA GLN A 83 16.88 13.30 11.06
C GLN A 83 16.08 12.01 10.84
N GLU A 84 16.32 11.00 11.68
CA GLU A 84 15.59 9.74 11.70
C GLU A 84 14.09 10.00 11.92
N LYS A 85 13.74 10.69 13.01
CA LYS A 85 12.33 11.01 13.30
C LYS A 85 11.65 11.81 12.20
N LEU A 86 12.34 12.80 11.61
CA LEU A 86 11.79 13.59 10.51
C LEU A 86 11.63 12.76 9.23
N HIS A 87 12.61 11.91 8.93
CA HIS A 87 12.59 11.00 7.79
C HIS A 87 11.43 10.00 7.92
N GLU A 88 11.28 9.35 9.07
CA GLU A 88 10.17 8.45 9.38
C GLU A 88 8.81 9.14 9.17
N ASP A 89 8.62 10.32 9.76
CA ASP A 89 7.37 11.08 9.65
C ASP A 89 7.02 11.43 8.20
N ILE A 90 8.02 11.76 7.37
CA ILE A 90 7.83 12.12 5.97
C ILE A 90 7.60 10.88 5.11
N ILE A 91 8.40 9.83 5.30
CA ILE A 91 8.37 8.62 4.48
C ILE A 91 7.13 7.80 4.78
N ASP A 92 6.75 7.58 6.03
CA ASP A 92 5.54 6.81 6.36
C ASP A 92 4.28 7.50 5.82
N LYS A 93 4.18 8.83 5.98
CA LYS A 93 3.07 9.61 5.40
C LYS A 93 3.13 9.64 3.87
N GLY A 94 4.33 9.67 3.29
CA GLY A 94 4.54 9.65 1.85
C GLY A 94 4.11 8.32 1.23
N LEU A 95 4.60 7.20 1.78
CA LEU A 95 4.24 5.85 1.35
C LEU A 95 2.74 5.60 1.53
N ALA A 96 2.16 5.97 2.67
CA ALA A 96 0.72 5.85 2.87
C ALA A 96 -0.09 6.59 1.78
N LYS A 97 0.32 7.81 1.40
CA LYS A 97 -0.32 8.57 0.33
C LYS A 97 -0.18 7.93 -1.05
N ILE A 98 0.99 7.38 -1.38
CA ILE A 98 1.23 6.71 -2.66
C ILE A 98 0.32 5.48 -2.78
N TYR A 99 0.28 4.64 -1.74
CA TYR A 99 -0.53 3.42 -1.73
C TYR A 99 -2.03 3.73 -1.71
N GLN A 100 -2.45 4.80 -1.02
CA GLN A 100 -3.81 5.32 -1.11
C GLN A 100 -4.16 5.77 -2.54
N ALA A 101 -3.24 6.43 -3.25
CA ALA A 101 -3.45 6.84 -4.63
C ALA A 101 -3.62 5.63 -5.57
N HIS A 102 -2.92 4.51 -5.33
CA HIS A 102 -3.12 3.28 -6.11
C HIS A 102 -4.53 2.71 -5.92
N LEU A 103 -5.07 2.77 -4.70
CA LEU A 103 -6.45 2.37 -4.42
C LEU A 103 -7.47 3.33 -5.06
N GLU A 104 -7.20 4.63 -5.07
CA GLU A 104 -8.06 5.61 -5.75
C GLU A 104 -8.12 5.40 -7.26
N ILE A 105 -6.99 5.07 -7.89
CA ILE A 105 -6.95 4.68 -9.31
C ILE A 105 -7.75 3.40 -9.51
N SER A 106 -7.54 2.40 -8.64
CA SER A 106 -8.26 1.13 -8.72
C SER A 106 -9.78 1.31 -8.61
N ARG A 107 -10.23 2.22 -7.73
CA ARG A 107 -11.65 2.56 -7.61
C ARG A 107 -12.20 3.14 -8.91
N LYS A 108 -11.50 4.10 -9.53
CA LYS A 108 -11.92 4.67 -10.82
C LYS A 108 -12.04 3.61 -11.91
N VAL A 109 -11.09 2.66 -11.95
CA VAL A 109 -11.15 1.53 -12.88
C VAL A 109 -12.38 0.65 -12.61
N CYS A 110 -12.73 0.40 -11.34
CA CYS A 110 -13.94 -0.35 -10.99
C CYS A 110 -15.21 0.41 -11.40
N GLU A 111 -15.27 1.72 -11.15
CA GLU A 111 -16.39 2.60 -11.54
C GLU A 111 -16.59 2.60 -13.07
N GLU A 112 -15.51 2.70 -13.85
CA GLU A 112 -15.52 2.61 -15.33
C GLU A 112 -16.03 1.25 -15.84
N GLU A 113 -15.82 0.20 -15.06
CA GLU A 113 -16.26 -1.16 -15.32
C GLU A 113 -17.66 -1.47 -14.72
N GLU A 114 -18.40 -0.46 -14.27
CA GLU A 114 -19.74 -0.62 -13.67
C GLU A 114 -19.74 -1.54 -12.43
N MET A 115 -18.64 -1.55 -11.66
CA MET A 115 -18.54 -2.19 -10.36
C MET A 115 -18.56 -1.14 -9.23
N GLU A 116 -19.44 -1.33 -8.25
CA GLU A 116 -19.47 -0.58 -6.98
C GLU A 116 -18.52 -1.19 -5.94
#